data_AF-A0A128FHE4-F1
#
_entry.id   AF-A0A128FHE4-F1
#
_cell.length_a   1.000
_cell.length_b   1.000
_cell.length_c   1.000
_cell.angle_alpha   90.00
_cell.angle_beta   90.00
_cell.angle_gamma   90.00
#
_symmetry.space_group_name_H-M   'P 1'
#
loop_
_entity.id
_entity.type
_entity.pdbx_description
1 polymer ?
#
loop_
_entity_poly.entity_id
_entity_poly.type
_entity_poly.pdbx_seq_one_letter_code
_entity_poly.pdbx_strand_id
1 'polypeptide(L)'
;MTLANKIVVLDAGRVELSLVEQLGNECLMYFNTSYTAEPEVIRTEGQTNIRAGDKRCIEFPADYCHLFDRDEKAYKRSVVGETKPSLVVTP
;
A
#
# COMPACT_ATOMS: atom_id res chain seq x y z
N MET A 1 -19.53 5.19 19.14
CA MET A 1 -19.76 5.76 17.80
C MET A 1 -18.49 5.50 17.01
N THR A 2 -18.39 4.34 16.36
CA THR A 2 -17.13 3.87 15.75
C THR A 2 -16.96 4.59 14.42
N LEU A 3 -15.93 5.45 14.29
CA LEU A 3 -15.59 6.02 12.99
C LEU A 3 -15.22 4.86 12.07
N ALA A 4 -15.93 4.75 10.95
CA ALA A 4 -15.56 3.84 9.88
C ALA A 4 -14.12 4.17 9.44
N ASN A 5 -13.23 3.18 9.48
CA ASN A 5 -11.88 3.27 8.95
C ASN A 5 -11.99 3.78 7.50
N LYS A 6 -11.55 5.01 7.24
CA LYS A 6 -11.50 5.54 5.88
C LYS A 6 -10.34 4.84 5.18
N ILE A 7 -10.65 3.98 4.23
CA ILE A 7 -9.67 3.35 3.34
C ILE A 7 -9.42 4.33 2.19
N VAL A 8 -8.15 4.59 1.88
CA VAL A 8 -7.77 5.27 0.64
C VAL A 8 -7.45 4.20 -0.39
N VAL A 9 -8.13 4.27 -1.53
CA VAL A 9 -7.92 3.38 -2.68
C VAL A 9 -7.28 4.22 -3.78
N LEU A 10 -6.05 3.87 -4.20
CA LEU A 10 -5.30 4.63 -5.21
C LEU A 10 -5.84 4.42 -6.62
N ASP A 11 -6.47 3.28 -6.89
CA ASP A 11 -7.13 3.01 -8.16
C ASP A 11 -8.41 2.24 -7.88
N ALA A 12 -9.55 2.72 -8.38
CA ALA A 12 -10.81 1.98 -8.34
C ALA A 12 -10.74 0.68 -9.17
N GLY A 13 -9.64 0.47 -9.90
CA GLY A 13 -9.25 -0.76 -10.59
C GLY A 13 -8.08 -1.50 -9.94
N ARG A 14 -7.78 -2.68 -10.49
CA ARG A 14 -6.65 -3.51 -10.06
C ARG A 14 -5.36 -2.98 -10.71
N VAL A 15 -4.39 -2.56 -9.90
CA VAL A 15 -3.04 -2.13 -10.34
C VAL A 15 -2.16 -3.34 -10.66
N GLU A 16 -1.33 -3.19 -11.69
CA GLU A 16 -0.47 -4.26 -12.19
C GLU A 16 0.89 -4.25 -11.48
N LEU A 17 1.33 -5.44 -11.05
CA LEU A 17 2.65 -5.63 -10.46
C LEU A 17 3.73 -5.60 -11.54
N SER A 18 4.76 -4.81 -11.34
CA SER A 18 5.92 -4.73 -12.23
C SER A 18 7.05 -5.68 -11.82
N LEU A 19 7.24 -5.92 -10.53
CA LEU A 19 8.31 -6.76 -9.98
C LEU A 19 7.91 -7.40 -8.65
N VAL A 20 8.42 -8.60 -8.39
CA VAL A 20 8.37 -9.27 -7.08
C VAL A 20 9.78 -9.73 -6.70
N GLU A 21 10.30 -9.20 -5.59
CA GLU A 21 11.56 -9.64 -4.99
C GLU A 21 11.29 -10.63 -3.86
N GLN A 22 11.89 -11.82 -3.93
CA GLN A 22 11.77 -12.87 -2.93
C GLN A 22 13.04 -12.89 -2.07
N LEU A 23 12.94 -12.46 -0.81
CA LEU A 23 14.09 -12.25 0.08
C LEU A 23 14.22 -13.33 1.19
N GLY A 24 13.48 -14.43 1.07
CA GLY A 24 13.42 -15.50 2.07
C GLY A 24 12.35 -15.24 3.13
N ASN A 25 12.61 -14.33 4.08
CA ASN A 25 11.70 -14.03 5.19
C ASN A 25 10.64 -12.98 4.85
N GLU A 26 10.78 -12.29 3.72
CA GLU A 26 9.83 -11.31 3.21
C GLU A 26 9.89 -11.26 1.68
N CYS A 27 8.92 -10.56 1.10
CA CYS A 27 8.98 -10.18 -0.30
C CYS A 27 8.55 -8.72 -0.48
N LEU A 28 9.13 -8.10 -1.50
CA LEU A 28 8.79 -6.75 -1.96
C LEU A 28 8.03 -6.85 -3.28
N MET A 29 6.87 -6.21 -3.35
CA MET A 29 6.02 -6.15 -4.52
C MET A 29 5.97 -4.71 -5.01
N TYR A 30 6.32 -4.50 -6.27
CA TYR A 30 6.35 -3.18 -6.90
C TYR A 30 5.14 -3.03 -7.81
N PHE A 31 4.47 -1.88 -7.71
CA PHE A 31 3.28 -1.55 -8.48
C PHE A 31 3.49 -0.25 -9.22
N ASN A 32 3.28 -0.29 -10.54
CA ASN A 32 3.28 0.92 -11.33
C ASN A 32 1.86 1.50 -11.31
N THR A 33 1.74 2.76 -10.90
CA THR A 33 0.48 3.51 -10.99
C THR A 33 0.59 4.60 -12.05
N SER A 34 -0.54 5.08 -12.56
CA SER A 34 -0.55 6.22 -13.49
C SER A 34 -0.40 7.57 -12.78
N TYR A 35 -0.38 7.59 -11.44
CA TYR A 35 -0.40 8.80 -10.63
C TYR A 35 1.01 9.28 -10.25
N THR A 36 1.98 8.38 -10.19
CA THR A 36 3.36 8.65 -9.74
C THR A 36 4.36 8.12 -10.77
N ALA A 37 5.50 8.80 -10.90
CA ALA A 37 6.60 8.30 -11.73
C ALA A 37 7.38 7.17 -11.02
N GLU A 38 7.36 7.17 -9.69
CA GLU A 38 7.99 6.14 -8.86
C GLU A 38 7.00 5.01 -8.53
N PRO A 39 7.47 3.76 -8.48
CA PRO A 39 6.62 2.63 -8.13
C PRO A 39 6.25 2.64 -6.65
N GLU A 40 5.02 2.22 -6.36
CA GLU A 40 4.58 1.94 -5.01
C GLU A 40 5.12 0.57 -4.58
N VAL A 41 5.65 0.47 -3.36
CA VAL A 41 6.29 -0.75 -2.85
C VAL A 41 5.55 -1.30 -1.65
N ILE A 42 5.12 -2.55 -1.73
CA ILE A 42 4.48 -3.28 -0.63
C ILE A 42 5.42 -4.37 -0.14
N ARG A 43 5.62 -4.39 1.17
CA ARG A 43 6.38 -5.42 1.87
C ARG A 43 5.44 -6.37 2.59
N THR A 44 5.62 -7.67 2.35
CA THR A 44 4.86 -8.71 3.06
C THR A 44 5.80 -9.74 3.68
N GLU A 45 5.36 -10.34 4.78
CA GLU A 45 6.14 -11.38 5.46
C GLU A 45 6.07 -12.71 4.70
N GLY A 46 7.17 -13.44 4.70
CA GLY A 46 7.32 -14.70 4.02
C GLY A 46 7.49 -14.59 2.50
N GLN A 47 7.29 -15.73 1.85
CA GLN A 47 7.35 -15.89 0.40
C GLN A 47 5.94 -15.84 -0.19
N THR A 48 5.83 -15.44 -1.45
CA THR A 48 4.54 -15.33 -2.17
C THR A 48 4.55 -16.09 -3.50
N ASN A 49 3.38 -16.48 -3.98
CA ASN A 49 3.19 -16.99 -5.34
C ASN A 49 2.70 -15.91 -6.32
N ILE A 50 2.52 -14.67 -5.86
CA ILE A 50 2.19 -13.50 -6.70
C ILE A 50 3.38 -13.21 -7.64
N ARG A 51 3.09 -12.80 -8.87
CA ARG A 51 4.09 -12.59 -9.94
C ARG A 51 3.91 -11.24 -10.64
N ALA A 52 4.96 -10.77 -11.32
CA ALA A 52 4.83 -9.64 -12.23
C ALA A 52 3.72 -9.90 -13.28
N GLY A 53 2.97 -8.86 -13.64
CA GLY A 53 1.78 -8.91 -14.48
C GLY A 53 0.48 -9.24 -13.73
N ASP A 54 0.56 -9.68 -12.47
CA ASP A 54 -0.63 -9.83 -11.63
C ASP A 54 -1.30 -8.47 -11.41
N LYS A 55 -2.63 -8.46 -11.43
CA LYS A 55 -3.41 -7.27 -11.08
C LYS A 55 -4.02 -7.43 -9.69
N ARG A 56 -3.83 -6.45 -8.81
CA ARG A 56 -4.31 -6.49 -7.41
C ARG A 56 -4.92 -5.15 -6.99
N CYS A 57 -5.80 -5.19 -5.99
CA CYS A 57 -6.24 -4.00 -5.29
C CYS A 57 -5.19 -3.66 -4.22
N ILE A 58 -4.90 -2.36 -4.02
CA ILE A 58 -4.09 -1.87 -2.92
C ILE A 58 -4.94 -0.95 -2.07
N GLU A 59 -4.93 -1.20 -0.77
CA GLU A 59 -5.64 -0.39 0.22
C GLU A 59 -4.63 0.27 1.15
N PHE A 60 -4.81 1.57 1.37
CA PHE A 60 -4.03 2.34 2.33
C PHE A 60 -4.93 2.69 3.51
N PRO A 61 -4.69 2.10 4.70
CA PRO A 61 -5.44 2.48 5.88
C PRO A 61 -5.09 3.93 6.23
N ALA A 62 -6.07 4.84 6.25
CA ALA A 62 -5.81 6.27 6.47
C ALA A 62 -5.07 6.55 7.79
N ASP A 63 -5.29 5.71 8.79
CA ASP A 63 -4.63 5.80 10.10
C ASP A 63 -3.12 5.54 10.03
N TYR A 64 -2.57 5.13 8.89
CA TYR A 64 -1.13 4.95 8.62
C TYR A 64 -0.56 5.95 7.62
N CYS A 65 -1.41 6.76 6.99
CA CYS A 65 -0.97 7.74 6.01
C CYS A 65 -0.35 8.96 6.69
N HIS A 66 0.61 9.56 6.00
CA HIS A 66 1.17 10.86 6.33
C HIS A 66 0.67 11.88 5.31
N LEU A 67 0.34 13.09 5.77
CA LEU A 67 -0.07 14.19 4.91
C LEU A 67 0.93 15.33 5.06
N PHE A 68 1.32 15.91 3.94
CA PHE A 68 2.26 17.03 3.87
C PHE A 68 1.54 18.22 3.21
N ASP A 69 1.86 19.43 3.66
CA ASP A 69 1.41 20.65 2.98
C ASP A 69 2.30 20.99 1.77
N ARG A 70 2.01 22.11 1.11
CA ARG A 70 2.73 22.55 -0.09
C ARG A 70 4.17 23.01 0.19
N ASP A 71 4.48 23.28 1.45
CA ASP A 71 5.82 23.66 1.91
C ASP A 71 6.56 22.41 2.46
N GLU A 72 6.09 21.21 2.10
CA GLU A 72 6.62 19.90 2.50
C GLU A 72 6.54 19.62 4.01
N LYS A 73 5.78 20.42 4.75
CA LYS A 73 5.65 20.24 6.19
C LYS A 73 4.58 19.20 6.51
N ALA A 74 4.96 18.23 7.34
CA ALA A 74 4.05 17.19 7.79
C ALA A 74 2.97 17.75 8.73
N TYR A 75 1.70 17.40 8.48
CA TYR A 75 0.62 17.56 9.45
C TYR A 75 0.78 16.54 10.58
N LYS A 76 0.52 16.97 11.83
CA LYS A 76 0.46 16.06 12.97
C LYS A 76 -0.70 15.08 12.77
N ARG A 77 -0.42 13.79 12.87
CA ARG A 77 -1.44 12.73 12.79
C ARG A 77 -2.40 12.83 13.98
N SER A 78 -3.69 12.84 13.68
CA SER A 78 -4.78 12.82 14.67
C SER A 78 -5.07 11.42 15.20
N VAL A 79 -4.77 10.39 14.40
CA VAL A 79 -4.88 8.98 14.74
C VAL A 79 -3.56 8.30 14.39
N VAL A 80 -3.09 7.45 15.29
CA VAL A 80 -1.94 6.58 15.04
C VAL A 80 -2.44 5.16 15.06
N GLY A 81 -2.43 4.48 13.91
CA GLY A 81 -2.82 3.07 13.87
C GLY A 81 -1.90 2.20 14.74
N GLU A 82 -2.47 1.20 15.41
CA GLU A 82 -1.78 0.30 16.33
C GLU A 82 -1.29 -1.03 15.68
N THR A 83 -1.88 -1.47 14.57
CA THR A 83 -1.57 -2.71 13.82
C THR A 83 -1.11 -2.49 12.36
N LYS A 84 0.09 -2.97 12.01
CA LYS A 84 0.72 -2.90 10.67
C LYS A 84 -0.28 -3.16 9.51
N PRO A 85 -0.30 -2.34 8.44
CA PRO A 85 -1.16 -2.59 7.28
C PRO A 85 -0.88 -3.98 6.71
N SER A 86 -1.91 -4.82 6.63
CA SER A 86 -1.86 -6.08 5.91
C SER A 86 -2.40 -5.86 4.50
N LEU A 87 -1.63 -6.27 3.48
CA LEU A 87 -2.18 -6.40 2.13
C LEU A 87 -3.35 -7.41 2.21
N VAL A 88 -4.58 -6.94 2.02
CA VAL A 88 -5.72 -7.84 1.87
C VAL A 88 -5.65 -8.41 0.45
N VAL A 89 -5.03 -9.59 0.33
CA VAL A 89 -4.99 -10.34 -0.92
C VAL A 89 -6.33 -11.06 -1.09
N THR A 90 -7.29 -10.39 -1.71
CA THR A 90 -8.53 -11.04 -2.19
C THR A 90 -8.25 -11.70 -3.54
N PRO A 91 -8.64 -12.97 -3.76
CA PRO A 91 -8.46 -13.66 -5.05
C PRO A 91 -9.17 -12.98 -6.24
#